data_AF-A0A929KCM0-F1
#
_entry.id   AF-A0A929KCM0-F1
#
_cell.length_a   1.000
_cell.length_b   1.000
_cell.length_c   1.000
_cell.angle_alpha   90.00
_cell.angle_beta   90.00
_cell.angle_gamma   90.00
#
_symmetry.space_group_name_H-M   'P 1'
#
loop_
_entity.id
_entity.type
_entity.pdbx_description
1 polymer ?
#
loop_
_entity_poly.entity_id
_entity_poly.type
_entity_poly.pdbx_seq_one_letter_code
_entity_poly.pdbx_strand_id
1 'polypeptide(L)'
;MFRLFKKKLKEPETFQNDHPKYEFTWHEINEHNPFNKRILDIRSFTQHILAFTKDKYVAELFNKQRHSIGKELTNTEIPESKTINISLIYPHNGSKIEGAAYKAKCMEDKWDIYGWDDIIYFTRSWTGEVVYRAFISISENNFEIKKIEYIPDEYNENDQSLVVNNVHFLIKTLAFNAIYPHKVPTVLINDKDIALYSFSLFGHNCWYATYDDILDVTVKTS
;
A
#
# COMPACT_ATOMS: atom_id res chain seq x y z
N MET A 1 28.78 16.35 -22.24
CA MET A 1 27.40 16.61 -22.70
C MET A 1 26.59 15.35 -22.42
N PHE A 2 25.70 15.41 -21.41
CA PHE A 2 24.52 14.57 -21.06
C PHE A 2 24.59 13.03 -21.29
N ARG A 3 24.19 12.13 -20.38
CA ARG A 3 23.28 12.21 -19.23
C ARG A 3 23.59 11.04 -18.28
N LEU A 4 23.75 11.36 -16.99
CA LEU A 4 23.46 10.44 -15.89
C LEU A 4 21.99 9.97 -16.00
N PHE A 5 21.74 8.72 -15.61
CA PHE A 5 20.66 8.21 -14.76
C PHE A 5 20.45 6.74 -15.11
N LYS A 6 21.19 5.87 -14.40
CA LYS A 6 20.83 4.46 -14.30
C LYS A 6 19.49 4.42 -13.55
N LYS A 7 18.43 3.97 -14.23
CA LYS A 7 17.19 3.51 -13.61
C LYS A 7 17.58 2.59 -12.46
N LYS A 8 17.24 2.91 -11.20
CA LYS A 8 17.40 1.96 -10.10
C LYS A 8 16.60 0.72 -10.49
N LEU A 9 17.31 -0.37 -10.77
CA LEU A 9 16.69 -1.67 -10.98
C LEU A 9 15.97 -2.01 -9.66
N LYS A 10 14.65 -2.19 -9.70
CA LYS A 10 13.94 -2.90 -8.63
C LYS A 10 14.58 -4.28 -8.55
N GLU A 11 15.38 -4.53 -7.52
CA GLU A 11 16.01 -5.83 -7.33
C GLU A 11 14.94 -6.86 -6.95
N PRO A 12 15.03 -8.10 -7.47
CA PRO A 12 13.97 -9.08 -7.32
C PRO A 12 13.91 -9.58 -5.88
N GLU A 13 12.80 -9.31 -5.19
CA GLU A 13 12.45 -10.00 -3.95
C GLU A 13 12.40 -11.51 -4.19
N THR A 14 12.92 -12.29 -3.25
CA THR A 14 12.83 -13.76 -3.29
C THR A 14 11.69 -14.26 -2.41
N PHE A 15 10.88 -15.16 -2.97
CA PHE A 15 9.77 -15.81 -2.28
C PHE A 15 10.04 -17.32 -2.20
N GLN A 16 9.82 -17.93 -1.03
CA GLN A 16 9.82 -19.38 -0.89
C GLN A 16 8.40 -19.93 -1.06
N ASN A 17 8.30 -21.05 -1.75
CA ASN A 17 7.03 -21.64 -2.17
C ASN A 17 7.06 -23.15 -1.94
N ASP A 18 6.90 -23.58 -0.69
CA ASP A 18 6.81 -25.00 -0.33
C ASP A 18 5.39 -25.50 -0.63
N HIS A 19 5.04 -25.59 -1.92
CA HIS A 19 3.79 -26.06 -2.52
C HIS A 19 2.57 -26.32 -1.61
N PRO A 20 1.86 -25.29 -1.12
CA PRO A 20 0.42 -25.38 -0.99
C PRO A 20 -0.19 -25.25 -2.40
N LYS A 21 -1.22 -26.03 -2.71
CA LYS A 21 -2.06 -25.73 -3.86
C LYS A 21 -2.85 -24.46 -3.51
N TYR A 22 -2.39 -23.30 -3.98
CA TYR A 22 -3.11 -22.05 -3.76
C TYR A 22 -4.46 -22.08 -4.45
N GLU A 23 -5.49 -21.60 -3.75
CA GLU A 23 -6.86 -21.52 -4.26
C GLU A 23 -7.26 -20.06 -4.37
N PHE A 24 -7.73 -19.68 -5.56
CA PHE A 24 -8.17 -18.34 -5.88
C PHE A 24 -9.65 -18.42 -6.22
N THR A 25 -10.48 -17.63 -5.54
CA THR A 25 -11.93 -17.66 -5.73
C THR A 25 -12.46 -16.25 -5.97
N TRP A 26 -13.14 -16.06 -7.09
CA TRP A 26 -13.92 -14.86 -7.35
C TRP A 26 -15.27 -14.98 -6.63
N HIS A 27 -15.57 -14.02 -5.78
CA HIS A 27 -16.88 -13.86 -5.16
C HIS A 27 -17.67 -12.77 -5.88
N GLU A 28 -18.81 -13.16 -6.44
CA GLU A 28 -19.78 -12.23 -7.01
C GLU A 28 -20.47 -11.39 -5.92
N ILE A 29 -21.12 -10.30 -6.32
CA ILE A 29 -21.86 -9.43 -5.39
C ILE A 29 -23.14 -10.16 -4.95
N ASN A 30 -23.09 -10.77 -3.76
CA ASN A 30 -24.21 -11.51 -3.17
C ASN A 30 -24.24 -11.35 -1.64
N GLU A 31 -24.97 -12.20 -0.94
CA GLU A 31 -25.12 -12.16 0.52
C GLU A 31 -23.87 -12.64 1.27
N HIS A 32 -23.04 -13.47 0.65
CA HIS A 32 -21.81 -14.03 1.25
C HIS A 32 -20.57 -13.16 0.98
N ASN A 33 -20.65 -12.25 0.02
CA ASN A 33 -19.63 -11.24 -0.22
C ASN A 33 -19.92 -10.01 0.65
N PRO A 34 -19.06 -9.69 1.64
CA PRO A 34 -19.28 -8.55 2.53
C PRO A 34 -19.09 -7.21 1.81
N PHE A 35 -18.53 -7.21 0.60
CA PHE A 35 -18.30 -6.01 -0.20
C PHE A 35 -19.37 -5.86 -1.29
N ASN A 36 -19.67 -4.62 -1.65
CA ASN A 36 -20.52 -4.27 -2.80
C ASN A 36 -19.79 -4.35 -4.16
N LYS A 37 -18.65 -5.05 -4.23
CA LYS A 37 -17.83 -5.21 -5.44
C LYS A 37 -17.52 -6.68 -5.66
N ARG A 38 -17.28 -7.06 -6.91
CA ARG A 38 -16.76 -8.39 -7.23
C ARG A 38 -15.31 -8.45 -6.74
N ILE A 39 -14.96 -9.46 -5.95
CA ILE A 39 -13.64 -9.58 -5.33
C ILE A 39 -13.01 -10.95 -5.59
N LEU A 40 -11.69 -10.98 -5.69
CA LEU A 40 -10.87 -12.18 -5.72
C LEU A 40 -10.28 -12.41 -4.33
N ASP A 41 -10.56 -13.55 -3.72
CA ASP A 41 -9.86 -13.99 -2.51
C ASP A 41 -8.48 -14.53 -2.87
N ILE A 42 -7.45 -13.85 -2.35
CA ILE A 42 -6.03 -14.18 -2.56
C ILE A 42 -5.32 -14.60 -1.27
N ARG A 43 -6.06 -14.77 -0.16
CA ARG A 43 -5.48 -15.08 1.16
C ARG A 43 -4.68 -16.37 1.17
N SER A 44 -5.14 -17.37 0.43
CA SER A 44 -4.45 -18.67 0.30
C SER A 44 -3.00 -18.47 -0.13
N PHE A 45 -2.71 -17.44 -0.94
CA PHE A 45 -1.37 -17.06 -1.36
C PHE A 45 -0.72 -16.06 -0.40
N THR A 46 -1.34 -14.90 -0.18
CA THR A 46 -0.71 -13.75 0.49
C THR A 46 -0.38 -14.01 1.97
N GLN A 47 -1.11 -14.91 2.63
CA GLN A 47 -0.87 -15.27 4.03
C GLN A 47 0.13 -16.42 4.22
N HIS A 48 0.49 -17.13 3.15
CA HIS A 48 1.35 -18.33 3.22
C HIS A 48 2.70 -18.14 2.53
N ILE A 49 2.82 -17.14 1.67
CA ILE A 49 4.08 -16.78 1.03
C ILE A 49 5.01 -16.09 2.02
N LEU A 50 6.26 -16.56 2.07
CA LEU A 50 7.31 -15.95 2.89
C LEU A 50 8.19 -15.06 2.03
N ALA A 51 8.47 -13.87 2.55
CA ALA A 51 9.34 -12.89 1.91
C ALA A 51 10.65 -12.77 2.70
N PHE A 52 11.77 -12.91 2.00
CA PHE A 52 13.09 -12.71 2.61
C PHE A 52 14.05 -12.09 1.61
N THR A 53 15.07 -11.45 2.15
CA THR A 53 16.19 -10.92 1.39
C THR A 53 17.45 -11.72 1.71
N LYS A 54 18.24 -12.02 0.67
CA LYS A 54 19.62 -12.51 0.85
C LYS A 54 20.62 -11.36 0.98
N ASP A 55 20.18 -10.14 0.70
CA ASP A 55 21.01 -8.94 0.86
C ASP A 55 21.03 -8.50 2.33
N LYS A 56 22.22 -8.63 2.93
CA LYS A 56 22.49 -8.21 4.29
C LYS A 56 22.19 -6.72 4.50
N TYR A 57 22.44 -5.87 3.50
CA TYR A 57 22.18 -4.44 3.60
C TYR A 57 20.68 -4.14 3.78
N VAL A 58 19.82 -4.83 3.02
CA VAL A 58 18.36 -4.70 3.15
C VAL A 58 17.88 -5.20 4.52
N ALA A 59 18.44 -6.30 5.02
CA ALA A 59 18.11 -6.80 6.36
C ALA A 59 18.51 -5.80 7.47
N GLU A 60 19.69 -5.18 7.34
CA GLU A 60 20.16 -4.14 8.26
C GLU A 60 19.29 -2.88 8.19
N LEU A 61 18.89 -2.46 6.99
CA LEU A 61 17.97 -1.34 6.80
C LEU A 61 16.61 -1.62 7.45
N PHE A 62 16.00 -2.78 7.18
CA PHE A 62 14.73 -3.17 7.80
C PHE A 62 14.79 -3.07 9.33
N ASN A 63 15.83 -3.62 9.94
CA ASN A 63 16.04 -3.56 11.39
C ASN A 63 16.23 -2.12 11.89
N LYS A 64 17.05 -1.32 11.20
CA LYS A 64 17.24 0.10 11.52
C LYS A 64 15.93 0.86 11.49
N GLN A 65 15.08 0.62 10.49
CA GLN A 65 13.81 1.32 10.35
C GLN A 65 12.82 0.99 11.47
N ARG A 66 12.95 -0.12 12.20
CA ARG A 66 12.08 -0.39 13.37
C ARG A 66 12.27 0.62 14.51
N HIS A 67 13.41 1.31 14.55
CA HIS A 67 13.68 2.37 15.53
C HIS A 67 13.28 3.77 15.04
N SER A 68 12.86 3.91 13.77
CA SER A 68 12.38 5.18 13.22
C SER A 68 10.98 5.54 13.74
N ILE A 69 10.81 6.83 14.06
CA ILE A 69 9.50 7.45 14.34
C ILE A 69 9.00 8.27 13.13
N GLY A 70 9.73 8.26 12.01
CA GLY A 70 9.41 8.95 10.76
C GLY A 70 9.69 10.46 10.76
N LYS A 71 10.19 11.04 11.85
CA LYS A 71 10.43 12.49 11.95
C LYS A 71 11.54 12.96 11.01
N GLU A 72 12.49 12.10 10.69
CA GLU A 72 13.54 12.34 9.71
C GLU A 72 13.03 12.43 8.26
N LEU A 73 11.79 12.02 8.00
CA LEU A 73 11.16 12.13 6.68
C LEU A 73 10.65 13.54 6.39
N THR A 74 10.60 14.41 7.40
CA THR A 74 10.25 15.82 7.22
C THR A 74 11.18 16.46 6.19
N ASN A 75 10.60 17.22 5.26
CA ASN A 75 11.30 17.80 4.10
C ASN A 75 11.93 16.81 3.10
N THR A 76 11.63 15.51 3.20
CA THR A 76 12.04 14.57 2.15
C THR A 76 11.27 14.85 0.87
N GLU A 77 12.01 15.08 -0.21
CA GLU A 77 11.47 15.17 -1.56
C GLU A 77 11.47 13.78 -2.21
N ILE A 78 10.48 13.56 -3.08
CA ILE A 78 10.42 12.37 -3.94
C ILE A 78 10.90 12.80 -5.33
N PRO A 79 12.10 12.40 -5.77
CA PRO A 79 12.59 12.76 -7.10
C PRO A 79 11.66 12.23 -8.20
N GLU A 80 11.45 13.03 -9.25
CA GLU A 80 10.61 12.68 -10.41
C GLU A 80 9.14 12.37 -10.05
N SER A 81 8.66 12.92 -8.93
CA SER A 81 7.30 12.72 -8.48
C SER A 81 6.26 13.39 -9.38
N LYS A 82 5.06 12.79 -9.41
CA LYS A 82 3.83 13.42 -9.88
C LYS A 82 2.92 13.73 -8.70
N THR A 83 1.98 14.64 -8.91
CA THR A 83 0.97 15.00 -7.91
C THR A 83 -0.44 14.80 -8.44
N ILE A 84 -1.35 14.42 -7.55
CA ILE A 84 -2.79 14.26 -7.80
C ILE A 84 -3.53 15.08 -6.74
N ASN A 85 -4.39 16.00 -7.16
CA ASN A 85 -5.32 16.66 -6.26
C ASN A 85 -6.56 15.78 -6.09
N ILE A 86 -6.97 15.55 -4.85
CA ILE A 86 -8.07 14.64 -4.51
C ILE A 86 -8.73 15.10 -3.21
N SER A 87 -9.89 14.56 -2.88
CA SER A 87 -10.53 14.71 -1.58
C SER A 87 -10.87 13.33 -1.04
N LEU A 88 -10.07 12.82 -0.10
CA LEU A 88 -10.36 11.60 0.64
C LEU A 88 -10.52 11.93 2.12
N ILE A 89 -11.72 11.68 2.67
CA ILE A 89 -12.07 12.07 4.03
C ILE A 89 -12.14 10.83 4.91
N TYR A 90 -11.51 10.91 6.08
CA TYR A 90 -11.48 9.82 7.06
C TYR A 90 -11.87 10.34 8.44
N PRO A 91 -12.66 9.57 9.23
CA PRO A 91 -13.00 9.94 10.59
C PRO A 91 -11.74 10.13 11.43
N HIS A 92 -11.74 11.18 12.24
CA HIS A 92 -10.64 11.53 13.15
C HIS A 92 -11.16 12.42 14.28
N ASN A 93 -10.39 12.59 15.35
CA ASN A 93 -10.81 13.37 16.53
C ASN A 93 -10.22 14.79 16.56
N GLY A 94 -9.75 15.31 15.43
CA GLY A 94 -9.15 16.63 15.31
C GLY A 94 -7.78 16.81 15.95
N SER A 95 -7.23 15.77 16.60
CA SER A 95 -5.84 15.81 17.09
C SER A 95 -4.84 15.86 15.94
N LYS A 96 -3.63 16.35 16.19
CA LYS A 96 -2.55 16.29 15.20
C LYS A 96 -2.20 14.84 14.88
N ILE A 97 -1.94 14.55 13.61
CA ILE A 97 -1.43 13.24 13.17
C ILE A 97 0.10 13.30 13.20
N GLU A 98 0.67 12.88 14.32
CA GLU A 98 2.12 12.86 14.57
C GLU A 98 2.60 11.46 15.00
N GLY A 99 3.70 11.00 14.42
CA GLY A 99 4.31 9.70 14.73
C GLY A 99 3.90 8.57 13.79
N ALA A 100 4.08 7.33 14.23
CA ALA A 100 3.80 6.15 13.41
C ALA A 100 2.34 5.70 13.55
N ALA A 101 1.62 5.65 12.43
CA ALA A 101 0.28 5.06 12.35
C ALA A 101 0.36 3.54 12.13
N TYR A 102 1.38 3.07 11.42
CA TYR A 102 1.63 1.64 11.22
C TYR A 102 3.13 1.37 11.11
N LYS A 103 3.57 0.26 11.73
CA LYS A 103 4.95 -0.23 11.66
C LYS A 103 4.95 -1.70 11.28
N ALA A 104 5.69 -2.02 10.23
CA ALA A 104 5.94 -3.39 9.80
C ALA A 104 6.61 -4.19 10.93
N LYS A 105 6.10 -5.38 11.19
CA LYS A 105 6.59 -6.31 12.22
C LYS A 105 7.46 -7.41 11.61
N CYS A 106 7.17 -7.79 10.37
CA CYS A 106 7.93 -8.78 9.62
C CYS A 106 8.20 -8.33 8.17
N MET A 107 8.92 -9.14 7.41
CA MET A 107 9.32 -8.85 6.03
C MET A 107 8.12 -8.92 5.07
N GLU A 108 7.07 -9.65 5.42
CA GLU A 108 5.80 -9.70 4.71
C GLU A 108 4.98 -8.41 4.90
N ASP A 109 5.29 -7.58 5.89
CA ASP A 109 4.72 -6.24 6.03
C ASP A 109 5.52 -5.27 5.17
N LYS A 110 4.95 -4.80 4.05
CA LYS A 110 5.68 -4.03 3.03
C LYS A 110 5.78 -2.52 3.29
N TRP A 111 5.13 -2.03 4.33
CA TRP A 111 4.95 -0.59 4.57
C TRP A 111 5.20 -0.20 6.01
N ASP A 112 5.73 1.00 6.19
CA ASP A 112 5.57 1.80 7.41
C ASP A 112 4.77 3.08 7.04
N ILE A 113 3.94 3.57 7.96
CA ILE A 113 3.11 4.77 7.77
C ILE A 113 3.37 5.74 8.91
N TYR A 114 3.73 6.98 8.59
CA TYR A 114 4.01 8.05 9.56
C TYR A 114 3.24 9.32 9.24
N GLY A 115 2.89 10.12 10.25
CA GLY A 115 2.37 11.47 10.07
C GLY A 115 3.29 12.50 10.71
N TRP A 116 3.61 13.58 10.00
CA TRP A 116 4.35 14.75 10.49
C TRP A 116 4.05 15.96 9.59
N ASP A 117 3.96 17.17 10.18
CA ASP A 117 3.82 18.44 9.46
C ASP A 117 2.71 18.45 8.39
N ASP A 118 1.51 17.97 8.74
CA ASP A 118 0.35 17.84 7.85
C ASP A 118 0.58 16.96 6.61
N ILE A 119 1.51 16.00 6.72
CA ILE A 119 1.81 15.02 5.68
C ILE A 119 1.82 13.61 6.29
N ILE A 120 1.14 12.68 5.61
CA ILE A 120 1.27 11.24 5.84
C ILE A 120 2.28 10.66 4.84
N TYR A 121 3.29 10.01 5.37
CA TYR A 121 4.37 9.37 4.62
C TYR A 121 4.16 7.86 4.57
N PHE A 122 4.18 7.30 3.36
CA PHE A 122 4.12 5.86 3.13
C PHE A 122 5.47 5.38 2.62
N THR A 123 6.17 4.61 3.45
CA THR A 123 7.53 4.16 3.14
C THR A 123 7.60 2.65 3.00
N ARG A 124 8.42 2.16 2.07
CA ARG A 124 8.76 0.73 2.01
C ARG A 124 9.47 0.31 3.28
N SER A 125 8.94 -0.70 3.97
CA SER A 125 9.46 -1.15 5.26
C SER A 125 10.88 -1.74 5.19
N TRP A 126 11.30 -2.24 4.02
CA TRP A 126 12.61 -2.86 3.81
C TRP A 126 13.70 -1.81 3.54
N THR A 127 13.37 -0.74 2.80
CA THR A 127 14.36 0.24 2.32
C THR A 127 14.23 1.61 2.99
N GLY A 128 13.07 1.93 3.56
CA GLY A 128 12.71 3.26 4.03
C GLY A 128 12.36 4.25 2.92
N GLU A 129 12.29 3.80 1.67
CA GLU A 129 11.97 4.67 0.54
C GLU A 129 10.55 5.22 0.66
N VAL A 130 10.40 6.55 0.61
CA VAL A 130 9.09 7.22 0.57
C VAL A 130 8.49 7.04 -0.82
N VAL A 131 7.37 6.32 -0.91
CA VAL A 131 6.67 6.06 -2.19
C VAL A 131 5.51 7.03 -2.37
N TYR A 132 4.81 7.35 -1.28
CA TYR A 132 3.69 8.30 -1.29
C TYR A 132 3.86 9.32 -0.18
N ARG A 133 3.51 10.58 -0.49
CA ARG A 133 3.23 11.63 0.49
C ARG A 133 1.81 12.12 0.30
N ALA A 134 0.97 11.97 1.31
CA ALA A 134 -0.40 12.47 1.31
C ALA A 134 -0.48 13.72 2.17
N PHE A 135 -0.79 14.86 1.55
CA PHE A 135 -0.93 16.14 2.22
C PHE A 135 -2.34 16.24 2.79
N ILE A 136 -2.44 16.50 4.08
CA ILE A 136 -3.71 16.47 4.81
C ILE A 136 -4.12 17.85 5.32
N SER A 137 -5.41 17.99 5.63
CA SER A 137 -5.89 18.99 6.56
C SER A 137 -6.78 18.34 7.59
N ILE A 138 -6.66 18.77 8.84
CA ILE A 138 -7.39 18.21 9.97
C ILE A 138 -8.53 19.15 10.35
N SER A 139 -9.72 18.59 10.55
CA SER A 139 -10.89 19.25 11.15
C SER A 139 -11.29 18.53 12.43
N GLU A 140 -12.30 19.02 13.15
CA GLU A 140 -12.73 18.46 14.43
C GLU A 140 -13.08 16.95 14.37
N ASN A 141 -13.70 16.49 13.29
CA ASN A 141 -14.25 15.14 13.17
C ASN A 141 -13.64 14.29 12.06
N ASN A 142 -12.69 14.85 11.30
CA ASN A 142 -12.06 14.14 10.21
C ASN A 142 -10.68 14.72 9.87
N PHE A 143 -9.90 13.96 9.12
CA PHE A 143 -8.86 14.52 8.27
C PHE A 143 -9.21 14.27 6.81
N GLU A 144 -8.75 15.17 5.96
CA GLU A 144 -8.92 15.10 4.51
C GLU A 144 -7.53 15.04 3.85
N ILE A 145 -7.31 14.07 2.96
CA ILE A 145 -6.19 14.11 2.03
C ILE A 145 -6.58 14.97 0.84
N LYS A 146 -5.81 16.05 0.63
CA LYS A 146 -6.03 17.04 -0.44
C LYS A 146 -5.16 16.81 -1.66
N LYS A 147 -4.01 16.18 -1.45
CA LYS A 147 -3.02 15.94 -2.50
C LYS A 147 -2.21 14.69 -2.19
N ILE A 148 -1.92 13.90 -3.21
CA ILE A 148 -0.99 12.78 -3.14
C ILE A 148 0.18 13.08 -4.08
N GLU A 149 1.39 12.98 -3.56
CA GLU A 149 2.63 12.97 -4.32
C GLU A 149 3.18 11.54 -4.38
N TYR A 150 3.62 11.09 -5.56
CA TYR A 150 4.01 9.70 -5.81
C TYR A 150 5.03 9.57 -6.94
N ILE A 151 5.74 8.43 -6.99
CA ILE A 151 6.57 8.04 -8.15
C ILE A 151 5.73 7.19 -9.11
N PRO A 152 5.59 7.58 -10.39
CA PRO A 152 4.92 6.75 -11.37
C PRO A 152 5.64 5.44 -11.64
N ASP A 153 4.88 4.36 -11.88
CA ASP A 153 5.39 3.08 -12.38
C ASP A 153 4.62 2.60 -13.62
N GLU A 154 5.03 1.46 -14.17
CA GLU A 154 4.44 0.90 -15.40
C GLU A 154 2.93 0.65 -15.31
N TYR A 155 2.37 0.48 -14.11
CA TYR A 155 0.94 0.23 -13.91
C TYR A 155 0.14 1.51 -13.71
N ASN A 156 0.73 2.51 -13.07
CA ASN A 156 0.00 3.71 -12.66
C ASN A 156 0.36 5.00 -13.42
N GLU A 157 1.32 4.93 -14.35
CA GLU A 157 1.74 6.09 -15.14
C GLU A 157 0.57 6.73 -15.90
N ASN A 158 -0.34 5.89 -16.41
CA ASN A 158 -1.52 6.28 -17.18
C ASN A 158 -2.84 6.05 -16.43
N ASP A 159 -2.78 5.56 -15.18
CA ASP A 159 -3.95 5.34 -14.34
C ASP A 159 -3.71 5.87 -12.92
N GLN A 160 -4.00 7.16 -12.74
CA GLN A 160 -3.92 7.82 -11.45
C GLN A 160 -4.89 7.24 -10.42
N SER A 161 -5.99 6.60 -10.86
CA SER A 161 -6.95 6.01 -9.93
C SER A 161 -6.30 4.88 -9.13
N LEU A 162 -5.37 4.12 -9.70
CA LEU A 162 -4.62 3.09 -8.95
C LEU A 162 -3.85 3.69 -7.78
N VAL A 163 -3.22 4.85 -7.95
CA VAL A 163 -2.47 5.52 -6.87
C VAL A 163 -3.41 5.95 -5.75
N VAL A 164 -4.54 6.56 -6.09
CA VAL A 164 -5.55 7.00 -5.12
C VAL A 164 -6.11 5.79 -4.36
N ASN A 165 -6.44 4.71 -5.06
CA ASN A 165 -6.93 3.47 -4.47
C ASN A 165 -5.86 2.79 -3.59
N ASN A 166 -4.58 2.82 -3.98
CA ASN A 166 -3.48 2.28 -3.16
C ASN A 166 -3.35 3.03 -1.84
N VAL A 167 -3.33 4.36 -1.87
CA VAL A 167 -3.27 5.18 -0.64
C VAL A 167 -4.51 4.96 0.23
N HIS A 168 -5.69 4.89 -0.38
CA HIS A 168 -6.93 4.58 0.35
C HIS A 168 -6.87 3.23 1.04
N PHE A 169 -6.45 2.18 0.32
CA PHE A 169 -6.27 0.85 0.87
C PHE A 169 -5.27 0.83 2.03
N LEU A 170 -4.11 1.47 1.88
CA LEU A 170 -3.09 1.52 2.94
C LEU A 170 -3.63 2.17 4.23
N ILE A 171 -4.42 3.23 4.11
CA ILE A 171 -5.04 3.87 5.28
C ILE A 171 -6.08 2.96 5.92
N LYS A 172 -7.04 2.44 5.12
CA LYS A 172 -8.11 1.58 5.63
C LYS A 172 -7.54 0.32 6.30
N THR A 173 -6.60 -0.33 5.64
CA THR A 173 -6.10 -1.63 6.07
C THR A 173 -5.03 -1.54 7.14
N LEU A 174 -4.04 -0.65 6.98
CA LEU A 174 -2.89 -0.62 7.89
C LEU A 174 -3.06 0.39 9.02
N ALA A 175 -3.58 1.59 8.74
CA ALA A 175 -3.78 2.60 9.78
C ALA A 175 -5.07 2.36 10.58
N PHE A 176 -6.15 1.92 9.92
CA PHE A 176 -7.45 1.68 10.56
C PHE A 176 -7.74 0.21 10.85
N ASN A 177 -6.84 -0.70 10.48
CA ASN A 177 -6.96 -2.15 10.74
C ASN A 177 -8.28 -2.76 10.21
N ALA A 178 -8.76 -2.28 9.06
CA ALA A 178 -9.96 -2.79 8.40
C ALA A 178 -9.61 -3.88 7.37
N ILE A 179 -10.49 -4.85 7.20
CA ILE A 179 -10.42 -5.77 6.07
C ILE A 179 -11.08 -5.08 4.88
N TYR A 180 -10.32 -4.85 3.82
CA TYR A 180 -10.76 -4.09 2.65
C TYR A 180 -10.18 -4.72 1.37
N PRO A 181 -10.85 -4.64 0.22
CA PRO A 181 -10.25 -5.01 -1.05
C PRO A 181 -9.30 -3.92 -1.54
N HIS A 182 -8.31 -4.27 -2.36
CA HIS A 182 -7.52 -3.31 -3.12
C HIS A 182 -7.81 -3.40 -4.62
N LYS A 183 -7.67 -2.27 -5.31
CA LYS A 183 -7.77 -2.20 -6.77
C LYS A 183 -6.52 -2.77 -7.43
N VAL A 184 -6.68 -3.56 -8.49
CA VAL A 184 -5.58 -4.10 -9.28
C VAL A 184 -5.58 -3.56 -10.71
N PRO A 185 -4.41 -3.49 -11.37
CA PRO A 185 -4.32 -3.11 -12.78
C PRO A 185 -5.12 -4.07 -13.67
N THR A 186 -5.90 -3.52 -14.61
CA THR A 186 -6.75 -4.29 -15.52
C THR A 186 -5.97 -5.17 -16.51
N VAL A 187 -4.67 -4.88 -16.69
CA VAL A 187 -3.76 -5.68 -17.51
C VAL A 187 -3.42 -7.03 -16.88
N LEU A 188 -3.59 -7.18 -15.56
CA LEU A 188 -3.36 -8.44 -14.86
C LEU A 188 -4.62 -9.30 -14.97
N ILE A 189 -4.57 -10.37 -15.75
CA ILE A 189 -5.73 -11.25 -16.01
C ILE A 189 -5.65 -12.56 -15.21
N ASN A 190 -4.43 -13.00 -14.90
CA ASN A 190 -4.19 -14.26 -14.20
C ASN A 190 -4.26 -14.08 -12.67
N ASP A 191 -5.04 -14.91 -11.98
CA ASP A 191 -5.23 -14.81 -10.52
C ASP A 191 -3.92 -14.90 -9.72
N LYS A 192 -2.95 -15.72 -10.18
CA LYS A 192 -1.64 -15.83 -9.53
C LYS A 192 -0.81 -14.57 -9.73
N ASP A 193 -0.86 -13.96 -10.91
CA ASP A 193 -0.15 -12.69 -11.18
C ASP A 193 -0.78 -11.55 -10.37
N ILE A 194 -2.12 -11.55 -10.24
CA ILE A 194 -2.84 -10.65 -9.34
C ILE A 194 -2.35 -10.85 -7.91
N ALA A 195 -2.32 -12.08 -7.39
CA ALA A 195 -1.88 -12.37 -6.03
C ALA A 195 -0.40 -11.97 -5.80
N LEU A 196 0.48 -12.23 -6.77
CA LEU A 196 1.89 -11.86 -6.70
C LEU A 196 2.06 -10.33 -6.70
N TYR A 197 1.41 -9.62 -7.63
CA TYR A 197 1.38 -8.15 -7.65
C TYR A 197 0.90 -7.59 -6.31
N SER A 198 -0.20 -8.13 -5.81
CA SER A 198 -0.84 -7.70 -4.56
C SER A 198 0.11 -7.89 -3.38
N PHE A 199 0.76 -9.06 -3.27
CA PHE A 199 1.71 -9.34 -2.21
C PHE A 199 2.97 -8.46 -2.31
N SER A 200 3.54 -8.29 -3.51
CA SER A 200 4.69 -7.41 -3.71
C SER A 200 4.37 -5.97 -3.34
N LEU A 201 3.13 -5.53 -3.59
CA LEU A 201 2.73 -4.17 -3.29
C LEU A 201 2.35 -4.00 -1.81
N PHE A 202 1.53 -4.87 -1.24
CA PHE A 202 0.86 -4.68 0.06
C PHE A 202 1.21 -5.72 1.13
N GLY A 203 1.93 -6.78 0.77
CA GLY A 203 2.31 -7.82 1.72
C GLY A 203 1.15 -8.75 2.10
N HIS A 204 1.24 -9.37 3.27
CA HIS A 204 0.22 -10.32 3.72
C HIS A 204 -1.12 -9.68 4.11
N ASN A 205 -1.15 -8.34 4.24
CA ASN A 205 -2.34 -7.60 4.66
C ASN A 205 -3.36 -7.39 3.51
N CYS A 206 -3.03 -7.79 2.28
CA CYS A 206 -3.98 -7.81 1.17
C CYS A 206 -4.68 -9.17 1.05
N TRP A 207 -5.98 -9.17 1.32
CA TRP A 207 -6.79 -10.39 1.35
C TRP A 207 -7.67 -10.53 0.10
N TYR A 208 -8.14 -9.38 -0.41
CA TYR A 208 -9.09 -9.34 -1.50
C TYR A 208 -8.63 -8.35 -2.57
N ALA A 209 -8.64 -8.77 -3.83
CA ALA A 209 -8.36 -7.91 -4.97
C ALA A 209 -9.65 -7.63 -5.75
N THR A 210 -9.73 -6.48 -6.42
CA THR A 210 -10.82 -6.16 -7.35
C THR A 210 -10.31 -5.29 -8.50
N TYR A 211 -10.99 -5.33 -9.64
CA TYR A 211 -10.73 -4.37 -10.73
C TYR A 211 -11.49 -3.06 -10.53
N ASP A 212 -12.52 -3.07 -9.68
CA ASP A 212 -13.35 -1.91 -9.43
C ASP A 212 -12.61 -0.85 -8.59
N ASP A 213 -13.10 0.39 -8.66
CA ASP A 213 -12.71 1.41 -7.70
C ASP A 213 -13.20 1.03 -6.29
N ILE A 214 -12.34 1.26 -5.29
CA ILE A 214 -12.59 0.88 -3.89
C ILE A 214 -12.99 2.07 -3.01
N LEU A 215 -13.03 3.30 -3.53
CA LEU A 215 -13.33 4.49 -2.72
C LEU A 215 -14.77 4.51 -2.20
N ASP A 216 -15.69 3.83 -2.87
CA ASP A 216 -17.10 3.68 -2.53
C ASP A 216 -17.45 2.28 -1.99
N VAL A 217 -16.43 1.48 -1.62
CA VAL A 217 -16.68 0.14 -1.07
C VAL A 217 -17.38 0.25 0.28
N THR A 218 -18.57 -0.36 0.35
CA THR A 218 -19.34 -0.51 1.58
C THR A 218 -19.14 -1.92 2.13
N VAL A 219 -18.84 -2.03 3.42
CA VAL A 219 -18.79 -3.32 4.11
C VAL A 219 -20.14 -3.59 4.74
N LYS A 220 -20.83 -4.64 4.28
CA LYS A 220 -22.06 -5.12 4.92
C LYS A 220 -21.70 -5.65 6.30
N THR A 221 -22.28 -5.05 7.33
CA THR A 221 -22.27 -5.64 8.68
C THR A 221 -23.36 -6.71 8.68
N SER A 222 -22.94 -7.97 8.73
CA SER A 222 -23.81 -9.12 8.98
C SER A 222 -24.34 -9.09 10.40
#